data_AF-A0A832BEP3-F1
#
_entry.id   AF-A0A832BEP3-F1
#
_cell.length_a   1.000
_cell.length_b   1.000
_cell.length_c   1.000
_cell.angle_alpha   90.00
_cell.angle_beta   90.00
_cell.angle_gamma   90.00
#
_symmetry.space_group_name_H-M   'P 1'
#
loop_
_entity.id
_entity.type
_entity.pdbx_description
1 polymer ?
#
loop_
_entity_poly.entity_id
_entity_poly.type
_entity_poly.pdbx_seq_one_letter_code
_entity_poly.pdbx_strand_id
1 'polypeptide(L)' 'MDELFTKQEISWLDDVDKEGKVINPKHELYGKSIENTVLHMPAASGSTVGADKLVYLSINGHAPKKIVLERPDP' A
#
# COMPACT_ATOMS: atom_id res chain seq x y z
N MET A 1 -13.65 9.96 0.92
CA MET A 1 -12.39 9.34 0.49
C MET A 1 -11.41 9.67 1.57
N ASP A 2 -10.95 8.66 2.30
CA ASP A 2 -10.12 8.86 3.49
C ASP A 2 -8.66 9.02 3.09
N GLU A 3 -7.90 9.74 3.91
CA GLU A 3 -6.46 9.92 3.73
C GLU A 3 -5.70 9.09 4.77
N LEU A 4 -4.75 8.30 4.30
CA LEU A 4 -3.84 7.52 5.15
C LEU A 4 -2.42 8.07 4.99
N PHE A 5 -1.77 8.30 6.11
CA PHE A 5 -0.39 8.78 6.16
C PHE A 5 0.47 7.74 6.86
N THR A 6 1.62 7.43 6.26
CA THR A 6 2.65 6.64 6.91
C THR A 6 4.03 7.22 6.72
N LYS A 7 4.87 7.10 7.75
CA LYS A 7 6.31 7.40 7.67
C LYS A 7 7.14 6.16 7.34
N GLN A 8 6.51 5.00 7.27
CA GLN A 8 7.12 3.72 6.94
C GLN A 8 6.86 3.39 5.46
N GLU A 9 7.85 2.78 4.82
CA GLU A 9 7.67 2.17 3.51
C GLU A 9 6.72 0.97 3.61
N ILE A 10 5.99 0.69 2.53
CA ILE A 10 5.08 -0.45 2.43
C ILE A 10 5.62 -1.41 1.38
N SER A 11 5.81 -2.67 1.75
CA SER A 11 5.95 -3.77 0.79
C SER A 11 4.56 -4.19 0.33
N TRP A 12 4.24 -3.94 -0.94
CA TRP A 12 2.95 -4.34 -1.49
C TRP A 12 2.69 -5.84 -1.36
N LEU A 13 3.75 -6.65 -1.48
CA LEU A 13 3.67 -8.10 -1.42
C LEU A 13 3.55 -8.63 0.01
N ASP A 14 4.36 -8.10 0.92
CA ASP A 14 4.52 -8.67 2.27
C ASP A 14 3.60 -8.03 3.30
N ASP A 15 3.32 -6.73 3.15
CA ASP A 15 2.58 -5.96 4.16
C ASP A 15 1.09 -5.87 3.87
N VAL A 16 0.64 -6.14 2.62
CA VAL A 16 -0.75 -5.97 2.19
C VAL A 16 -1.34 -7.29 1.70
N ASP A 17 -2.49 -7.68 2.27
CA ASP A 17 -3.20 -8.88 1.83
C ASP A 17 -3.91 -8.69 0.49
N LYS A 18 -4.72 -9.67 0.07
CA LYS A 18 -5.44 -9.63 -1.21
C LYS A 18 -6.66 -8.68 -1.20
N GLU A 19 -7.10 -8.24 -0.02
CA GLU A 19 -8.27 -7.37 0.19
C GLU A 19 -7.85 -5.93 0.50
N GLY A 20 -6.55 -5.61 0.38
CA GLY A 20 -6.03 -4.28 0.63
C GLY A 20 -5.84 -3.96 2.11
N LYS A 21 -5.85 -4.95 3.00
CA LYS A 21 -5.58 -4.73 4.42
C LYS A 21 -4.09 -4.83 4.73
N VAL A 22 -3.57 -3.90 5.52
CA VAL A 22 -2.20 -3.98 6.04
C VAL A 22 -2.15 -5.04 7.14
N ILE A 23 -1.37 -6.09 6.91
CA ILE A 23 -1.27 -7.29 7.77
C ILE A 23 0.04 -7.39 8.54
N ASN A 24 1.03 -6.53 8.27
CA ASN A 24 2.27 -6.51 9.03
C ASN A 24 2.05 -5.85 10.41
N PRO A 25 2.15 -6.60 11.54
CA PRO A 25 1.89 -6.07 12.88
C PRO A 25 2.90 -5.03 13.36
N LYS A 26 4.04 -4.89 12.68
CA LYS A 26 5.04 -3.86 12.96
C LYS A 26 4.82 -2.57 12.17
N HIS A 27 3.93 -2.60 11.18
CA HIS A 27 3.64 -1.45 10.35
C HIS A 27 2.63 -0.52 11.06
N GLU A 28 2.82 0.80 10.97
CA GLU A 28 1.97 1.78 11.66
C GLU A 28 0.49 1.75 11.21
N LEU A 29 0.25 1.34 9.96
CA LEU A 29 -1.08 1.14 9.40
C LEU A 29 -1.67 -0.25 9.66
N TYR A 30 -1.07 -1.08 10.51
CA TYR A 30 -1.57 -2.44 10.78
C TYR A 30 -3.08 -2.47 11.07
N GLY A 31 -3.78 -3.36 10.37
CA GLY A 31 -5.23 -3.55 10.50
C GLY A 31 -6.08 -2.55 9.71
N LYS A 32 -5.50 -1.51 9.09
CA LYS A 32 -6.20 -0.58 8.21
C LYS A 32 -6.32 -1.15 6.80
N SER A 33 -7.42 -0.80 6.12
CA SER A 33 -7.58 -1.03 4.67
C SER A 33 -7.09 0.19 3.90
N ILE A 34 -6.35 -0.04 2.81
CA ILE A 34 -5.93 1.00 1.85
C ILE A 34 -6.97 1.22 0.75
N GLU A 35 -8.01 0.39 0.69
CA GLU A 35 -9.07 0.47 -0.30
C GLU A 35 -9.79 1.84 -0.25
N ASN A 36 -10.05 2.45 -1.41
CA ASN A 36 -10.77 3.71 -1.52
C ASN A 36 -10.12 4.88 -0.73
N THR A 37 -8.81 4.81 -0.46
CA THR A 37 -8.05 5.87 0.23
C THR A 37 -7.13 6.65 -0.71
N VAL A 38 -6.66 7.81 -0.25
CA VAL A 38 -5.41 8.43 -0.72
C VAL A 38 -4.30 8.02 0.25
N LEU A 39 -3.32 7.28 -0.24
CA LEU A 39 -2.23 6.75 0.56
C LEU A 39 -0.97 7.60 0.37
N HIS A 40 -0.52 8.23 1.44
CA HIS A 40 0.73 8.99 1.53
C HIS A 40 1.78 8.13 2.22
N MET A 41 2.89 7.88 1.53
CA MET A 41 3.97 7.04 2.02
C MET A 41 5.33 7.50 1.47
N PRO A 42 6.45 7.24 2.16
CA PRO A 42 7.76 7.69 1.72
C PRO A 42 8.19 7.04 0.39
N ALA A 43 8.16 5.71 0.32
CA ALA A 43 8.49 4.90 -0.85
C ALA A 43 7.85 3.51 -0.70
N ALA A 44 7.77 2.76 -1.81
CA ALA A 44 7.53 1.32 -1.72
C ALA A 44 8.81 0.63 -1.24
N SER A 45 8.67 -0.55 -0.63
CA SER A 45 9.79 -1.43 -0.32
C SER A 45 9.57 -2.81 -0.94
N GLY A 46 10.64 -3.60 -1.03
CA GLY A 46 10.59 -4.94 -1.63
C GLY A 46 11.08 -4.95 -3.08
N SER A 47 10.69 -5.99 -3.83
CA SER A 47 11.30 -6.36 -5.11
C SER A 47 10.34 -6.29 -6.31
N THR A 48 10.84 -6.65 -7.49
CA THR A 48 10.32 -6.58 -8.87
C THR A 48 8.83 -6.90 -9.09
N VAL A 49 8.16 -7.57 -8.15
CA VAL A 49 6.77 -8.06 -8.27
C VAL A 49 5.74 -7.23 -7.48
N GLY A 50 6.16 -6.18 -6.75
CA GLY A 50 5.23 -5.32 -6.01
C GLY A 50 4.18 -4.65 -6.91
N ALA A 51 4.53 -4.36 -8.17
CA ALA A 51 3.61 -3.80 -9.15
C ALA A 51 2.47 -4.77 -9.52
N ASP A 52 2.74 -6.07 -9.64
CA ASP A 52 1.71 -7.07 -9.96
C ASP A 52 0.64 -7.13 -8.88
N LYS A 53 1.07 -7.01 -7.62
CA LYS A 53 0.17 -6.97 -6.47
C LYS A 53 -0.71 -5.73 -6.46
N LEU A 54 -0.15 -4.55 -6.80
CA LEU A 54 -0.93 -3.32 -6.98
C LEU A 54 -1.96 -3.44 -8.10
N VAL A 55 -1.56 -3.99 -9.25
CA VAL A 55 -2.46 -4.24 -10.39
C VAL A 55 -3.60 -5.18 -9.96
N TYR A 56 -3.27 -6.28 -9.29
CA TYR A 56 -4.25 -7.21 -8.73
C TYR A 56 -5.25 -6.52 -7.80
N LEU A 57 -4.78 -5.69 -6.86
CA LEU A 57 -5.65 -4.94 -5.96
C LEU A 57 -6.55 -3.98 -6.73
N SER A 58 -6.02 -3.32 -7.77
CA SER A 58 -6.79 -2.37 -8.58
C SER A 58 -7.92 -3.05 -9.35
N ILE A 59 -7.65 -4.19 -10.01
CA ILE A 59 -8.68 -4.90 -10.79
C ILE A 59 -9.77 -5.52 -9.89
N ASN A 60 -9.44 -5.84 -8.64
CA ASN A 60 -10.38 -6.40 -7.67
C ASN A 60 -11.06 -5.33 -6.79
N GLY A 61 -10.76 -4.05 -7.00
CA GLY A 61 -11.40 -2.95 -6.27
C GLY A 61 -10.83 -2.67 -4.88
N HIS A 62 -9.72 -3.28 -4.50
CA HIS A 62 -9.07 -3.17 -3.18
C HIS A 62 -7.89 -2.19 -3.15
N ALA A 63 -7.61 -1.50 -4.25
CA ALA A 63 -6.51 -0.53 -4.32
C ALA A 63 -6.87 0.83 -3.71
N PRO A 64 -5.86 1.61 -3.29
CA PRO A 64 -6.04 3.04 -3.05
C PRO A 64 -6.44 3.75 -4.36
N LYS A 65 -7.17 4.86 -4.24
CA LYS A 65 -7.52 5.71 -5.40
C LYS A 65 -6.33 6.52 -5.89
N LYS A 66 -5.39 6.81 -4.99
CA LYS A 66 -4.19 7.58 -5.29
C LYS A 66 -3.09 7.19 -4.32
N ILE A 67 -1.86 7.10 -4.83
CA ILE A 67 -0.64 6.94 -4.05
C ILE A 67 0.19 8.20 -4.23
N VAL A 68 0.64 8.79 -3.12
CA VAL A 68 1.55 9.95 -3.10
C VAL A 68 2.85 9.48 -2.45
N LEU A 69 3.93 9.52 -3.23
CA LEU A 69 5.26 9.11 -2.80
C LEU A 69 6.13 10.34 -2.51
N GLU A 70 6.95 10.27 -1.46
CA GLU A 70 8.01 11.26 -1.23
C GLU A 70 9.19 11.05 -2.19
N ARG A 71 9.51 9.79 -2.49
CA ARG A 71 10.53 9.38 -3.45
C ARG A 71 10.06 8.17 -4.27
N PRO A 72 10.48 8.05 -5.54
CA PRO A 72 10.25 6.84 -6.31
C PRO A 72 11.03 5.65 -5.74
N ASP A 73 10.63 4.44 -6.16
CA ASP A 73 11.43 3.21 -5.98
C ASP A 73 12.83 3.41 -6.61
N PRO A 74 13.93 2.95 -5.98
CA PRO A 74 15.27 3.02 -6.57
C PRO A 74 15.44 2.29 -7.91
#